data_AF-A0A7S3M832-F1
#
_entry.id   AF-A0A7S3M832-F1
#
_cell.length_a   1.000
_cell.length_b   1.000
_cell.length_c   1.000
_cell.angle_alpha   90.00
_cell.angle_beta   90.00
_cell.angle_gamma   90.00
#
_symmetry.space_group_name_H-M   'P 1'
#
loop_
_entity.id
_entity.type
_entity.pdbx_description
1 polymer ?
#
loop_
_entity_poly.entity_id
_entity_poly.type
_entity_poly.pdbx_seq_one_letter_code
_entity_poly.pdbx_strand_id
1 'polypeptide(L)'
;MEFGKTGHALAGHTVIEQADVESVVQKGQGSSLLYGELLPAGVTKLSIALFHGREEVPGPVLELGMGTGKVALQIFLSLHRDVYGVELAPSRWQLADNALRKLAETAPGRFSYERLGEESSRLLDSATGRSCEFACGSLLDTPL
;
A
#
# COMPACT_ATOMS: atom_id res chain seq x y z
N MET A 1 17.42 10.94 -22.02
CA MET A 1 16.72 9.66 -21.79
C MET A 1 15.99 9.85 -20.45
N GLU A 2 14.67 10.10 -20.46
CA GLU A 2 13.90 10.29 -19.21
C GLU A 2 13.50 8.94 -18.65
N PHE A 3 14.08 8.56 -17.51
CA PHE A 3 13.66 7.39 -16.75
C PHE A 3 12.25 7.61 -16.19
N GLY A 4 11.34 6.64 -16.38
CA GLY A 4 10.07 6.56 -15.63
C GLY A 4 8.78 7.00 -16.32
N LYS A 5 8.78 7.46 -17.58
CA LYS A 5 7.60 8.11 -18.21
C LYS A 5 6.80 7.30 -19.25
N THR A 6 7.05 6.01 -19.44
CA THR A 6 6.28 5.20 -20.41
C THR A 6 5.51 4.09 -19.72
N GLY A 7 4.31 4.41 -19.24
CA GLY A 7 3.29 3.47 -18.77
C GLY A 7 1.90 3.92 -19.21
N HIS A 8 0.91 3.02 -19.11
CA HIS A 8 -0.49 3.36 -19.38
C HIS A 8 -0.95 4.48 -18.44
N ALA A 9 -1.72 5.46 -18.96
CA ALA A 9 -2.18 6.65 -18.23
C ALA A 9 -3.20 6.32 -17.11
N LEU A 10 -2.73 5.67 -16.05
CA LEU A 10 -3.49 5.28 -14.86
C LEU A 10 -3.11 6.20 -13.70
N ALA A 11 -4.02 6.40 -12.75
CA ALA A 11 -3.87 7.40 -11.69
C ALA A 11 -2.56 7.29 -10.89
N GLY A 12 -2.05 6.08 -10.62
CA GLY A 12 -0.77 5.91 -9.93
C GLY A 12 0.47 6.15 -10.80
N HIS A 13 0.31 6.17 -12.12
CA HIS A 13 1.36 6.54 -13.08
C HIS A 13 1.52 8.05 -13.19
N THR A 14 0.42 8.80 -13.05
CA THR A 14 0.38 10.25 -13.23
C THR A 14 0.60 11.05 -11.93
N VAL A 15 0.55 10.39 -10.77
CA VAL A 15 0.66 11.07 -9.46
C VAL A 15 2.10 11.34 -9.03
N ILE A 16 3.11 10.76 -9.70
CA ILE A 16 4.51 11.03 -9.36
C ILE A 16 4.82 12.51 -9.66
N GLU A 17 5.14 13.25 -8.61
CA GLU A 17 5.57 14.63 -8.66
C GLU A 17 7.10 14.71 -8.76
N GLN A 18 7.60 15.87 -9.19
CA GLN A 18 9.03 16.13 -9.27
C GLN A 18 9.72 15.96 -7.89
N ALA A 19 9.01 16.29 -6.80
CA ALA A 19 9.49 16.12 -5.43
C ALA A 19 9.69 14.64 -5.04
N ASP A 20 8.88 13.72 -5.58
CA ASP A 20 9.08 12.28 -5.35
C ASP A 20 10.40 11.82 -5.96
N VAL A 21 10.65 12.22 -7.21
CA VAL A 21 11.88 11.90 -7.94
C VAL A 21 13.11 12.44 -7.18
N GLU A 22 13.05 13.69 -6.73
CA GLU A 22 14.12 14.30 -5.95
C GLU A 22 14.36 13.58 -4.62
N SER A 23 13.30 13.24 -3.89
CA SER A 23 13.44 12.53 -2.61
C SER A 23 14.08 11.15 -2.75
N VAL A 24 13.76 10.44 -3.83
CA VAL A 24 14.29 9.10 -4.12
C VAL A 24 15.73 9.16 -4.64
N VAL A 25 16.02 10.12 -5.52
CA VAL A 25 17.37 10.30 -6.10
C VAL A 25 18.34 10.84 -5.05
N GLN A 26 17.93 11.77 -4.18
CA GLN A 26 18.76 12.29 -3.10
C GLN A 26 19.13 11.22 -2.07
N LYS A 27 18.25 10.23 -1.85
CA LYS A 27 18.55 9.07 -1.00
C LYS A 27 19.54 8.07 -1.64
N GLY A 28 20.03 8.33 -2.85
CA GLY A 28 21.11 7.56 -3.49
C GLY A 28 20.72 6.14 -3.91
N GLN A 29 19.42 5.81 -3.87
CA GLN A 29 18.93 4.48 -4.24
C GLN A 29 18.44 4.52 -5.69
N GLY A 30 19.12 3.80 -6.58
CA GLY A 30 18.74 3.62 -7.98
C GLY A 30 17.44 2.82 -8.14
N SER A 31 16.34 3.34 -7.62
CA SER A 31 15.05 2.70 -7.63
C SER A 31 14.26 3.09 -8.88
N SER A 32 13.59 2.10 -9.46
CA SER A 32 12.72 2.30 -10.60
C SER A 32 11.34 2.72 -10.09
N LEU A 33 10.93 3.97 -10.34
CA LEU A 33 9.57 4.46 -10.04
C LEU A 33 8.51 3.92 -11.02
N LEU A 34 8.86 2.93 -11.86
CA LEU A 34 7.94 2.30 -12.80
C LEU A 34 6.78 1.66 -12.03
N TYR A 35 5.58 2.12 -12.34
CA TYR A 35 4.35 1.66 -11.70
C TYR A 35 3.64 0.65 -12.59
N GLY A 36 3.40 -0.54 -12.07
CA GLY A 36 2.48 -1.52 -12.63
C GLY A 36 1.26 -1.65 -11.71
N GLU A 37 0.05 -1.66 -12.28
CA GLU A 37 -1.15 -1.96 -11.50
C GLU A 37 -1.53 -3.43 -11.63
N LEU A 38 -1.67 -4.12 -10.49
CA LEU A 38 -2.42 -5.37 -10.43
C LEU A 38 -3.92 -5.04 -10.42
N LEU A 39 -4.64 -5.53 -11.43
CA LEU A 39 -6.10 -5.41 -11.47
C LEU A 39 -6.73 -6.30 -10.38
N PRO A 40 -7.94 -5.98 -9.89
CA PRO A 40 -8.57 -6.73 -8.80
C PRO A 40 -8.70 -8.24 -9.06
N ALA A 41 -9.01 -8.63 -10.29
CA ALA A 41 -9.06 -10.04 -10.68
C ALA A 41 -7.69 -10.74 -10.61
N GLY A 42 -6.61 -10.00 -10.85
CA GLY A 42 -5.23 -10.49 -10.68
C GLY A 42 -4.90 -10.73 -9.21
N VAL A 43 -5.31 -9.82 -8.32
CA VAL A 43 -5.13 -9.97 -6.86
C VAL A 43 -5.86 -11.21 -6.35
N THR A 44 -7.09 -11.46 -6.80
CA THR A 44 -7.84 -12.67 -6.42
C THR A 44 -7.17 -13.96 -6.90
N LYS A 45 -6.56 -13.97 -8.09
CA LYS A 45 -5.80 -15.13 -8.57
C LYS A 45 -4.54 -15.35 -7.75
N LEU A 46 -3.83 -14.26 -7.43
CA LEU A 46 -2.64 -14.29 -6.58
C LEU A 46 -2.98 -14.82 -5.18
N SER A 47 -4.09 -14.38 -4.60
CA SER A 47 -4.52 -14.86 -3.28
C SER A 47 -4.87 -16.35 -3.29
N ILE A 48 -5.53 -16.85 -4.34
CA ILE A 48 -5.76 -18.29 -4.49
C ILE A 48 -4.40 -19.00 -4.58
N ALA A 49 -3.47 -18.52 -5.40
CA ALA A 49 -2.16 -19.16 -5.54
C ALA A 49 -1.34 -19.17 -4.23
N LEU A 50 -1.42 -18.12 -3.42
CA LEU A 50 -0.63 -17.97 -2.19
C LEU A 50 -1.25 -18.66 -0.97
N PHE A 51 -2.58 -18.67 -0.87
CA PHE A 51 -3.28 -19.08 0.35
C PHE A 51 -4.13 -20.35 0.18
N HIS A 52 -4.40 -20.82 -1.04
CA HIS A 52 -5.23 -22.00 -1.25
C HIS A 52 -4.43 -23.29 -0.97
N GLY A 53 -4.98 -24.16 -0.13
CA GLY A 53 -4.38 -25.48 0.18
C GLY A 53 -3.17 -25.45 1.14
N ARG A 54 -2.85 -24.29 1.73
CA ARG A 54 -1.85 -24.19 2.80
C ARG A 54 -2.55 -24.14 4.16
N GLU A 55 -2.03 -24.88 5.14
CA GLU A 55 -2.32 -24.58 6.54
C GLU A 55 -1.99 -23.10 6.79
N GLU A 56 -2.86 -22.47 7.58
CA GLU A 56 -2.94 -21.04 7.84
C GLU A 56 -1.56 -20.35 7.78
N VAL A 57 -1.32 -19.52 6.75
CA VAL A 57 -0.07 -18.75 6.67
C VAL A 57 -0.08 -17.76 7.85
N PRO A 58 0.83 -17.89 8.83
CA PRO A 58 0.82 -17.03 10.00
C PRO A 58 1.42 -15.67 9.68
N GLY A 59 0.89 -14.62 10.33
CA GLY A 59 1.40 -13.26 10.25
C GLY A 59 0.75 -12.38 9.16
N PRO A 60 1.13 -11.08 9.15
CA PRO A 60 0.59 -10.11 8.20
C PRO A 60 1.13 -10.32 6.80
N VAL A 61 0.37 -9.87 5.80
CA VAL A 61 0.85 -9.77 4.41
C VAL A 61 1.64 -8.49 4.25
N LEU A 62 2.88 -8.62 3.79
CA LEU A 62 3.75 -7.49 3.48
C LEU A 62 3.65 -7.12 1.98
N GLU A 63 3.27 -5.88 1.68
CA GLU A 63 3.26 -5.33 0.32
C GLU A 63 4.36 -4.28 0.14
N LEU A 64 5.42 -4.65 -0.57
CA LEU A 64 6.55 -3.76 -0.87
C LEU A 64 6.32 -3.02 -2.18
N GLY A 65 6.36 -1.68 -2.13
CA GLY A 65 5.97 -0.84 -3.26
C GLY A 65 4.46 -0.85 -3.47
N MET A 66 3.70 -0.67 -2.38
CA MET A 66 2.23 -0.79 -2.39
C MET A 66 1.51 0.22 -3.29
N GLY A 67 2.23 1.25 -3.75
CA GLY A 67 1.70 2.32 -4.57
C GLY A 67 0.56 3.05 -3.87
N THR A 68 -0.63 2.96 -4.46
CA THR A 68 -1.84 3.61 -3.94
C THR A 68 -2.63 2.73 -2.96
N GLY A 69 -2.07 1.59 -2.54
CA GLY A 69 -2.64 0.71 -1.49
C GLY A 69 -3.82 -0.15 -1.96
N LYS A 70 -4.12 -0.20 -3.26
CA LYS A 70 -5.27 -0.94 -3.81
C LYS A 70 -5.21 -2.44 -3.49
N VAL A 71 -4.03 -3.06 -3.68
CA VAL A 71 -3.84 -4.49 -3.47
C VAL A 71 -3.89 -4.79 -1.97
N ALA A 72 -3.16 -4.04 -1.15
CA ALA A 72 -3.21 -4.13 0.31
C ALA A 72 -4.64 -4.04 0.85
N LEU A 73 -5.41 -3.03 0.43
CA LEU A 73 -6.80 -2.88 0.84
C LEU A 73 -7.67 -4.07 0.38
N GLN A 74 -7.47 -4.57 -0.85
CA GLN A 74 -8.22 -5.73 -1.32
C GLN A 74 -7.89 -6.99 -0.50
N ILE A 75 -6.62 -7.20 -0.14
CA ILE A 75 -6.18 -8.30 0.73
C ILE A 75 -6.82 -8.16 2.12
N PHE A 76 -6.72 -6.97 2.71
CA PHE A 76 -7.30 -6.67 4.02
C PHE A 76 -8.81 -6.91 4.05
N LEU A 77 -9.54 -6.46 3.03
CA LEU A 77 -11.01 -6.53 3.00
C LEU A 77 -11.53 -7.89 2.55
N SER A 78 -10.94 -8.50 1.52
CA SER A 78 -11.48 -9.70 0.88
C SER A 78 -10.90 -11.01 1.42
N LEU A 79 -9.65 -10.99 1.89
CA LEU A 79 -8.96 -12.19 2.36
C LEU A 79 -8.88 -12.25 3.89
N HIS A 80 -9.39 -11.23 4.56
CA HIS A 80 -9.42 -11.13 6.01
C HIS A 80 -8.06 -11.28 6.69
N ARG A 81 -7.01 -10.66 6.11
CA ARG A 81 -5.63 -10.69 6.65
C ARG A 81 -5.21 -9.34 7.19
N ASP A 82 -4.30 -9.35 8.15
CA ASP A 82 -3.52 -8.16 8.50
C ASP A 82 -2.58 -7.81 7.34
N VAL A 83 -2.36 -6.52 7.11
CA VAL A 83 -1.54 -6.04 6.00
C VAL A 83 -0.62 -4.93 6.47
N TYR A 84 0.64 -5.01 6.04
CA TYR A 84 1.61 -3.93 6.16
C TYR A 84 2.09 -3.55 4.76
N GLY A 85 1.84 -2.30 4.35
CA GLY A 85 2.19 -1.76 3.04
C GLY A 85 3.26 -0.68 3.15
N VAL A 86 4.30 -0.77 2.33
CA VAL A 86 5.40 0.21 2.28
C VAL A 86 5.47 0.82 0.89
N GLU A 87 5.56 2.14 0.81
CA GLU A 87 5.71 2.88 -0.44
C GLU A 87 6.82 3.92 -0.34
N LEU A 88 7.68 4.00 -1.36
CA LEU A 88 8.80 4.94 -1.38
C LEU A 88 8.40 6.34 -1.86
N ALA A 89 7.39 6.45 -2.72
CA ALA A 89 6.93 7.72 -3.27
C ALA A 89 5.86 8.37 -2.37
N PRO A 90 6.16 9.52 -1.71
CA PRO A 90 5.21 10.22 -0.85
C PRO A 90 3.86 10.49 -1.50
N SER A 91 3.82 10.90 -2.77
CA SER A 91 2.55 11.16 -3.49
C SER A 91 1.63 9.94 -3.56
N ARG A 92 2.19 8.75 -3.83
CA ARG A 92 1.44 7.49 -3.89
C ARG A 92 0.99 7.06 -2.51
N TRP A 93 1.87 7.18 -1.52
CA TRP A 93 1.52 6.91 -0.12
C TRP A 93 0.38 7.82 0.37
N GLN A 94 0.41 9.12 0.04
CA GLN A 94 -0.68 10.05 0.43
C GLN A 94 -2.03 9.64 -0.16
N LEU A 95 -2.06 9.10 -1.38
CA LEU A 95 -3.30 8.55 -1.94
C LEU A 95 -3.78 7.31 -1.17
N ALA A 96 -2.85 6.43 -0.78
CA ALA A 96 -3.13 5.24 0.02
C ALA A 96 -3.65 5.62 1.42
N ASP A 97 -2.99 6.55 2.12
CA ASP A 97 -3.38 7.09 3.41
C ASP A 97 -4.79 7.71 3.38
N ASN A 98 -5.05 8.54 2.35
CA ASN A 98 -6.38 9.11 2.13
C ASN A 98 -7.44 8.04 1.87
N ALA A 99 -7.10 6.92 1.24
CA ALA A 99 -8.03 5.81 1.03
C ALA A 99 -8.39 5.13 2.36
N LEU A 100 -7.41 4.90 3.25
CA LEU A 100 -7.69 4.38 4.60
C LEU A 100 -8.64 5.30 5.37
N ARG A 101 -8.32 6.59 5.43
CA ARG A 101 -9.13 7.59 6.12
C ARG A 101 -10.57 7.65 5.59
N LYS A 102 -10.74 7.71 4.26
CA LYS A 102 -12.08 7.71 3.63
C LYS A 102 -12.88 6.45 3.95
N LEU A 103 -12.22 5.29 4.03
CA LEU A 103 -12.88 4.04 4.38
C LEU A 103 -13.41 4.05 5.82
N ALA A 104 -12.61 4.56 6.77
CA ALA A 104 -13.06 4.77 8.16
C ALA A 104 -14.21 5.78 8.25
N GLU A 105 -14.13 6.91 7.52
CA GLU A 105 -15.19 7.91 7.46
C GLU A 105 -16.50 7.36 6.87
N THR A 106 -16.41 6.46 5.89
CA THR A 106 -17.58 5.86 5.22
C THR A 106 -18.26 4.78 6.06
N ALA A 107 -17.48 4.06 6.88
CA ALA A 107 -17.99 2.97 7.71
C ALA A 107 -17.46 3.04 9.15
N PRO A 108 -17.77 4.13 9.90
CA PRO A 108 -17.17 4.43 11.20
C PRO A 108 -17.56 3.44 12.31
N GLY A 109 -18.66 2.69 12.13
CA GLY A 109 -19.06 1.62 13.07
C GLY A 109 -18.23 0.34 12.93
N ARG A 110 -17.43 0.22 11.87
CA ARG A 110 -16.60 -0.96 11.59
C ARG A 110 -15.12 -0.63 11.56
N PHE A 111 -14.74 0.51 10.99
CA PHE A 111 -13.35 0.86 10.80
C PHE A 111 -12.98 2.13 11.55
N SER A 112 -11.79 2.13 12.18
CA SER A 112 -11.16 3.33 12.72
C SER A 112 -9.83 3.61 12.00
N TYR A 113 -9.54 4.89 11.78
CA TYR A 113 -8.29 5.35 11.19
C TYR A 113 -7.44 6.03 12.26
N GLU A 114 -6.15 5.69 12.27
CA GLU A 114 -5.17 6.23 13.20
C GLU A 114 -3.93 6.69 12.43
N ARG A 115 -3.46 7.91 12.74
CA ARG A 115 -2.17 8.42 12.27
C ARG A 115 -1.11 8.02 13.30
N LEU A 116 -0.14 7.19 12.91
CA LEU A 116 0.90 6.68 13.81
C LEU A 116 2.18 7.55 13.79
N GLY A 117 2.30 8.41 12.78
CA GLY A 117 3.38 9.38 12.64
C GLY A 117 3.19 10.25 11.39
N GLU A 118 4.22 11.02 11.05
CA GLU A 118 4.17 11.84 9.83
C GLU A 118 4.05 10.98 8.56
N GLU A 119 4.74 9.84 8.56
CA GLU A 119 4.87 8.93 7.42
C GLU A 119 4.22 7.55 7.68
N SER A 120 3.31 7.44 8.64
CA SER A 120 2.63 6.18 8.94
C SER A 120 1.19 6.33 9.39
N SER A 121 0.34 5.41 8.94
CA SER A 121 -1.07 5.33 9.32
C SER A 121 -1.58 3.89 9.37
N ARG A 122 -2.72 3.72 10.05
CA ARG A 122 -3.35 2.44 10.31
C ARG A 122 -4.86 2.54 10.16
N LEU A 123 -5.45 1.51 9.59
CA LEU A 123 -6.88 1.22 9.62
C LEU A 123 -7.11 -0.02 10.47
N LEU A 124 -8.01 0.04 11.44
CA LEU A 124 -8.41 -1.09 12.29
C LEU A 124 -9.83 -1.54 11.94
N ASP A 125 -10.05 -2.85 11.78
CA ASP A 125 -11.39 -3.46 11.68
C ASP A 125 -11.88 -3.85 13.09
N SER A 126 -12.76 -3.06 13.68
CA SER A 126 -13.28 -3.28 15.04
C SER A 126 -14.04 -4.60 15.18
N ALA A 127 -14.54 -5.18 14.09
CA ALA A 127 -15.25 -6.46 14.14
C ALA A 127 -14.29 -7.66 14.31
N THR A 128 -13.05 -7.54 13.84
CA THR A 128 -12.10 -8.66 13.82
C THR A 128 -10.78 -8.37 14.54
N GLY A 129 -10.52 -7.13 14.94
CA GLY A 129 -9.26 -6.70 15.54
C GLY A 129 -8.07 -6.64 14.57
N ARG A 130 -8.32 -6.73 13.25
CA ARG A 130 -7.27 -6.77 12.21
C ARG A 130 -6.82 -5.37 11.83
N SER A 131 -5.58 -5.22 11.38
CA SER A 131 -5.02 -3.94 10.93
C SER A 131 -4.56 -3.95 9.47
N CYS A 132 -4.68 -2.77 8.84
CA CYS A 132 -4.04 -2.44 7.57
C CYS A 132 -3.19 -1.20 7.80
N GLU A 133 -1.88 -1.36 7.71
CA GLU A 133 -0.90 -0.35 8.09
C GLU A 133 -0.08 0.08 6.90
N PHE A 134 0.04 1.39 6.69
CA PHE A 134 0.77 1.99 5.59
C PHE A 134 1.91 2.84 6.12
N ALA A 135 3.09 2.68 5.52
CA ALA A 135 4.27 3.49 5.81
C ALA A 135 4.86 4.08 4.52
N CYS A 136 5.31 5.32 4.60
CA CYS A 136 6.10 5.99 3.57
C CYS A 136 7.58 5.85 3.92
N GLY A 137 8.37 5.30 3.02
CA GLY A 137 9.81 5.14 3.21
C GLY A 137 10.35 3.78 2.84
N SER A 138 11.60 3.51 3.23
CA SER A 138 12.24 2.22 3.04
C SER A 138 11.78 1.26 4.13
N LEU A 139 11.57 -0.02 3.79
CA LEU A 139 11.30 -1.07 4.78
C LEU A 139 12.37 -1.12 5.88
N LEU A 140 13.62 -0.77 5.54
CA LEU A 140 14.74 -0.78 6.48
C LEU A 140 14.67 0.36 7.52
N ASP A 141 13.91 1.41 7.22
CA ASP A 141 13.77 2.60 8.07
C ASP A 141 12.45 2.59 8.84
N THR A 142 11.53 1.67 8.51
CA THR A 142 10.22 1.53 9.14
C THR A 142 10.26 0.51 10.28
N PRO A 143 9.77 0.85 11.49
CA PRO A 143 9.68 -0.10 12.59
C PRO A 143 8.63 -1.18 12.25
N LEU A 144 9.05 -2.45 12.29
CA LEU A 144 8.20 -3.64 12.21
C LEU A 144 7.84 -4.15 13.61
#